data_AF-A0A2E2TDJ6-F1
#
_entry.id   AF-A0A2E2TDJ6-F1
#
_cell.length_a   1.000
_cell.length_b   1.000
_cell.length_c   1.000
_cell.angle_alpha   90.00
_cell.angle_beta   90.00
_cell.angle_gamma   90.00
#
_symmetry.space_group_name_H-M   'P 1'
#
loop_
_entity.id
_entity.type
_entity.pdbx_description
1 polymer ?
#
loop_
_entity_poly.entity_id
_entity_poly.type
_entity_poly.pdbx_seq_one_letter_code
_entity_poly.pdbx_strand_id
1 'polypeptide(L)'
;MQLKNAVAPIVLAVAGLAILIFGLTNDQTAWFNLGGAAILIAGIVATLSAMDFFSKSIRMIILLALVVVSIALAFVDYKAIKDPLDFQAEKQKRYAHVIQNLKDIREVQMKYKEKYGKFTGGLDTMMNFLKNDSILVIKSVGTAPDTLTEAKAIELGIIKRDTTAIPAGVSIFNEEYLADRKVPFNLDSLPFVPFTKMAFSMDAGHVVRGRVKVPVFKVRDAAPYDIYDVLQVGSMDDPSTAGNWGE
;
A
#
# COMPACT_ATOMS: atom_id res chain seq x y z
N MET A 1 -19.92 -54.45 -31.79
CA MET A 1 -20.26 -53.04 -32.08
C MET A 1 -19.74 -52.08 -31.00
N GLN A 2 -19.82 -52.43 -29.71
CA GLN A 2 -19.41 -51.55 -28.60
C GLN A 2 -17.90 -51.25 -28.49
N LEU A 3 -17.01 -52.19 -28.83
CA LEU A 3 -15.55 -51.97 -28.74
C LEU A 3 -15.04 -50.89 -29.71
N LYS A 4 -15.65 -50.76 -30.91
CA LYS A 4 -15.22 -49.77 -31.91
C LYS A 4 -15.42 -48.33 -31.44
N ASN A 5 -16.43 -48.09 -30.60
CA ASN A 5 -16.73 -46.75 -30.07
C ASN A 5 -15.86 -46.38 -28.85
N ALA A 6 -15.18 -47.37 -28.24
CA ALA A 6 -14.34 -47.19 -27.06
C ALA A 6 -12.84 -47.05 -27.38
N VAL A 7 -12.41 -47.21 -28.63
CA VAL A 7 -10.99 -47.18 -29.00
C VAL A 7 -10.32 -45.84 -28.64
N ALA A 8 -10.94 -44.71 -28.99
CA ALA A 8 -10.41 -43.39 -28.69
C ALA A 8 -10.27 -43.11 -27.17
N PRO A 9 -11.29 -43.34 -26.32
CA PRO A 9 -11.15 -43.12 -24.88
C PRO A 9 -10.21 -44.12 -24.20
N ILE A 10 -10.07 -45.35 -24.71
CA ILE A 10 -9.07 -46.31 -24.22
C ILE A 10 -7.66 -45.77 -24.47
N VAL A 11 -7.39 -45.25 -25.67
CA VAL A 11 -6.10 -44.62 -25.99
C VAL A 11 -5.82 -43.44 -25.06
N LEU A 12 -6.84 -42.62 -24.77
CA LEU A 12 -6.73 -41.51 -23.82
C LEU A 12 -6.38 -41.98 -22.40
N ALA A 13 -7.03 -43.04 -21.90
CA ALA A 13 -6.73 -43.62 -20.60
C ALA A 13 -5.30 -44.16 -20.53
N VAL A 14 -4.86 -44.90 -21.56
CA VAL A 14 -3.50 -45.44 -21.64
C VAL A 14 -2.47 -44.32 -21.71
N ALA A 15 -2.73 -43.25 -22.46
CA ALA A 15 -1.86 -42.09 -22.51
C ALA A 15 -1.77 -41.38 -21.14
N GLY A 16 -2.90 -41.18 -20.45
CA GLY A 16 -2.91 -40.62 -19.09
C GLY A 16 -2.12 -41.48 -18.09
N LEU A 17 -2.26 -42.80 -18.17
CA LEU A 17 -1.50 -43.74 -17.35
C LEU A 17 0.01 -43.66 -17.64
N ALA A 18 0.39 -43.61 -18.93
CA ALA A 18 1.79 -43.48 -19.33
C ALA A 18 2.41 -42.16 -18.86
N ILE A 19 1.67 -41.05 -18.96
CA ILE A 19 2.08 -39.73 -18.46
C ILE A 19 2.28 -39.78 -16.95
N LEU A 20 1.35 -40.39 -16.20
CA LEU A 20 1.43 -40.50 -14.76
C LEU A 20 2.62 -41.38 -14.32
N ILE A 21 2.83 -42.53 -14.96
CA ILE A 21 3.98 -43.41 -14.68
C ILE A 21 5.29 -42.68 -15.00
N PHE A 22 5.36 -41.96 -16.12
CA PHE A 22 6.52 -41.16 -16.47
C PHE A 22 6.77 -40.06 -15.42
N GLY A 23 5.73 -39.35 -15.00
CA GLY A 23 5.85 -38.28 -14.01
C GLY A 23 6.31 -38.76 -12.63
N LEU A 24 5.79 -39.91 -12.18
CA LEU A 24 6.17 -40.52 -10.91
C LEU A 24 7.57 -41.14 -10.94
N THR A 25 8.04 -41.64 -12.08
CA THR A 25 9.38 -42.26 -12.20
C THR A 25 10.49 -41.25 -12.47
N ASN A 26 10.16 -40.06 -12.97
CA ASN A 26 11.13 -39.00 -13.31
C ASN A 26 11.01 -37.77 -12.39
N ASP A 27 10.49 -37.94 -11.16
CA ASP A 27 10.35 -36.90 -10.12
C ASP A 27 9.77 -35.57 -10.64
N GLN A 28 8.76 -35.65 -11.52
CA GLN A 28 8.11 -34.47 -12.06
C GLN A 28 7.26 -33.75 -11.00
N THR A 29 6.95 -32.48 -11.26
CA THR A 29 6.16 -31.65 -10.33
C THR A 29 4.80 -32.27 -10.01
N ALA A 30 4.27 -31.98 -8.81
CA ALA A 30 2.94 -32.43 -8.41
C ALA A 30 1.86 -32.02 -9.43
N TRP A 31 2.00 -30.83 -10.04
CA TRP A 31 1.08 -30.34 -11.08
C TRP A 31 1.08 -31.21 -12.34
N PHE A 32 2.25 -31.69 -12.77
CA PHE A 32 2.37 -32.61 -13.89
C PHE A 32 1.67 -33.94 -13.58
N ASN A 33 1.90 -34.49 -12.39
CA ASN A 33 1.28 -35.74 -11.96
C ASN A 33 -0.25 -35.61 -11.82
N LEU A 34 -0.74 -34.48 -11.30
CA LEU A 34 -2.17 -34.17 -11.24
C LEU A 34 -2.80 -34.09 -12.64
N GLY A 35 -2.11 -33.45 -13.59
CA GLY A 35 -2.55 -33.42 -14.99
C GLY A 35 -2.66 -34.81 -15.61
N GLY A 36 -1.64 -35.65 -15.43
CA GLY A 36 -1.66 -37.05 -15.88
C GLY A 36 -2.79 -37.87 -15.24
N ALA A 37 -3.00 -37.72 -13.94
CA ALA A 37 -4.10 -38.38 -13.23
C ALA A 37 -5.48 -37.91 -13.72
N ALA A 38 -5.66 -36.62 -14.00
CA ALA A 38 -6.91 -36.08 -14.54
C ALA A 38 -7.23 -36.66 -15.93
N ILE A 39 -6.22 -36.74 -16.82
CA ILE A 39 -6.37 -37.36 -18.16
C ILE A 39 -6.73 -38.84 -18.04
N LEU A 40 -6.08 -39.56 -17.14
CA LEU A 40 -6.37 -40.97 -16.87
C LEU A 40 -7.82 -41.18 -16.41
N ILE A 41 -8.27 -40.40 -15.42
CA ILE A 41 -9.64 -40.47 -14.90
C ILE A 41 -10.66 -40.16 -16.01
N ALA A 42 -10.43 -39.10 -16.78
CA ALA A 42 -11.29 -38.74 -17.91
C ALA A 42 -11.37 -39.86 -18.96
N GLY A 43 -10.23 -40.46 -19.31
CA GLY A 43 -10.16 -41.59 -20.23
C GLY A 43 -10.91 -42.83 -19.72
N ILE A 44 -10.77 -43.17 -18.44
CA ILE A 44 -11.49 -44.29 -17.81
C ILE A 44 -13.00 -44.03 -17.84
N VAL A 45 -13.44 -42.84 -17.40
CA VAL A 45 -14.87 -42.47 -17.40
C VAL A 45 -15.45 -42.49 -18.82
N ALA A 46 -14.73 -41.95 -19.80
CA ALA A 46 -15.14 -41.96 -21.19
C ALA A 46 -15.21 -43.38 -21.77
N THR A 47 -14.28 -44.26 -21.41
CA THR A 47 -14.27 -45.67 -21.82
C THR A 47 -15.48 -46.41 -21.24
N LEU A 48 -15.72 -46.26 -19.94
CA LEU A 48 -16.88 -46.85 -19.27
C LEU A 48 -18.21 -46.35 -19.86
N SER A 49 -18.27 -45.07 -20.24
CA SER A 49 -19.45 -44.51 -20.90
C SER A 49 -19.63 -45.02 -22.33
N ALA A 50 -18.56 -45.21 -23.10
CA ALA A 50 -18.60 -45.71 -24.48
C ALA A 50 -18.99 -47.20 -24.57
N MET A 51 -18.73 -47.96 -23.50
CA MET A 51 -19.13 -49.36 -23.37
C MET A 51 -20.56 -49.54 -22.81
N ASP A 52 -21.34 -48.46 -22.68
CA ASP A 52 -22.69 -48.46 -22.10
C ASP A 52 -22.77 -49.07 -20.69
N PHE A 53 -21.69 -49.01 -19.91
CA PHE A 53 -21.68 -49.48 -18.52
C PHE A 53 -22.62 -48.64 -17.63
N PHE A 54 -22.78 -47.35 -17.95
CA PHE A 54 -23.70 -46.46 -17.24
C PHE A 54 -25.10 -46.48 -17.83
N SER A 55 -26.10 -46.72 -16.98
CA SER A 55 -27.50 -46.51 -17.37
C SER A 55 -27.76 -45.04 -17.73
N LYS A 56 -28.80 -44.81 -18.55
CA LYS A 56 -29.19 -43.46 -18.99
C LYS A 56 -29.36 -42.47 -17.84
N SER A 57 -29.93 -42.93 -16.71
CA SER A 57 -30.14 -42.13 -15.50
C SER A 57 -28.82 -41.73 -14.82
N ILE A 58 -27.88 -42.68 -14.68
CA ILE A 58 -26.56 -42.40 -14.06
C ILE A 58 -25.75 -41.41 -14.91
N ARG A 59 -25.80 -41.55 -16.25
CA ARG A 59 -25.14 -40.62 -17.17
C ARG A 59 -25.65 -39.19 -17.00
N MET A 60 -26.96 -39.00 -16.85
CA MET A 60 -27.56 -37.69 -16.59
C MET A 60 -27.15 -37.10 -15.24
N ILE A 61 -27.09 -37.92 -14.19
CA ILE A 61 -26.64 -37.47 -12.85
C ILE A 61 -25.18 -37.03 -12.89
N ILE A 62 -24.31 -37.81 -13.56
CA ILE A 62 -22.89 -37.46 -13.72
C ILE A 62 -22.75 -36.14 -14.47
N LEU A 63 -23.45 -35.95 -15.59
CA LEU A 63 -23.40 -34.69 -16.35
C LEU A 63 -23.87 -33.50 -15.51
N LEU A 64 -24.98 -33.65 -14.77
CA LEU A 64 -25.47 -32.59 -13.88
C LEU A 64 -24.45 -32.27 -12.78
N ALA A 65 -23.85 -33.29 -12.17
CA ALA A 65 -22.80 -33.10 -11.17
C ALA A 65 -21.58 -32.38 -11.74
N LEU A 66 -21.13 -32.75 -12.95
CA LEU A 66 -20.03 -32.06 -13.64
C LEU A 66 -20.35 -30.59 -13.94
N VAL A 67 -21.59 -30.28 -14.31
CA VAL A 67 -22.04 -28.88 -14.51
C VAL A 67 -21.96 -28.10 -13.21
N VAL A 68 -22.46 -28.67 -12.10
CA VAL A 68 -22.40 -28.03 -10.78
C VAL A 68 -20.95 -27.80 -10.35
N VAL A 69 -20.07 -28.80 -10.52
CA VAL A 69 -18.64 -28.68 -10.21
C VAL A 69 -17.98 -27.61 -11.10
N SER A 70 -18.29 -27.58 -12.39
CA SER A 70 -17.76 -26.57 -13.32
C SER A 70 -18.15 -25.15 -12.92
N ILE A 71 -19.40 -24.94 -12.49
CA ILE A 71 -19.87 -23.63 -12.01
C ILE A 71 -19.13 -23.24 -10.71
N ALA A 72 -18.96 -24.19 -9.79
CA ALA A 72 -18.22 -23.95 -8.55
C ALA A 72 -16.76 -23.57 -8.82
N LEU A 73 -16.08 -24.29 -9.73
CA LEU A 73 -14.71 -23.97 -10.13
C LEU A 73 -14.62 -22.60 -10.80
N ALA A 74 -15.54 -22.26 -11.71
CA ALA A 74 -15.58 -20.94 -12.34
C ALA A 74 -15.73 -19.80 -11.31
N PHE A 75 -16.50 -20.01 -10.24
CA PHE A 75 -16.60 -19.06 -9.13
C PHE A 75 -15.30 -18.94 -8.33
N VAL A 76 -14.63 -20.07 -8.06
CA VAL A 76 -13.32 -20.08 -7.37
C VAL A 76 -12.27 -19.32 -8.18
N ASP A 77 -12.19 -19.56 -9.49
CA ASP A 77 -11.25 -18.87 -10.39
C ASP A 77 -11.55 -17.37 -10.44
N TYR A 78 -12.82 -16.98 -10.56
CA TYR A 78 -13.24 -15.58 -10.51
C TYR A 78 -12.80 -14.92 -9.20
N LYS A 79 -13.05 -15.58 -8.07
CA LYS A 79 -12.70 -15.06 -6.74
C LYS A 79 -11.19 -14.95 -6.54
N ALA A 80 -10.42 -15.94 -7.00
CA ALA A 80 -8.97 -15.95 -6.91
C ALA A 80 -8.31 -14.75 -7.60
N ILE A 81 -8.92 -14.24 -8.68
CA ILE A 81 -8.46 -13.03 -9.38
C ILE A 81 -9.02 -11.76 -8.75
N LYS A 82 -10.30 -11.78 -8.34
CA LYS A 82 -10.97 -10.60 -7.79
C LYS A 82 -10.44 -10.18 -6.43
N ASP A 83 -10.25 -11.12 -5.51
CA ASP A 83 -9.80 -10.83 -4.15
C ASP A 83 -8.48 -10.02 -4.10
N PRO A 84 -7.41 -10.40 -4.83
CA PRO A 84 -6.19 -9.58 -4.85
C PRO A 84 -6.39 -8.23 -5.56
N LEU A 85 -7.25 -8.15 -6.58
CA LEU A 85 -7.55 -6.88 -7.25
C LEU A 85 -8.25 -5.90 -6.30
N ASP A 86 -9.29 -6.37 -5.61
CA ASP A 86 -10.05 -5.57 -4.63
C ASP A 86 -9.14 -5.17 -3.45
N PHE A 87 -8.27 -6.07 -2.99
CA PHE A 87 -7.27 -5.75 -1.97
C PHE A 87 -6.32 -4.63 -2.42
N GLN A 88 -5.77 -4.70 -3.64
CA GLN A 88 -4.87 -3.67 -4.17
C GLN A 88 -5.57 -2.33 -4.37
N ALA A 89 -6.81 -2.34 -4.87
CA ALA A 89 -7.60 -1.12 -5.04
C ALA A 89 -7.88 -0.42 -3.70
N GLU A 90 -8.28 -1.20 -2.69
CA GLU A 90 -8.52 -0.68 -1.34
C GLU A 90 -7.21 -0.25 -0.65
N LYS A 91 -6.10 -0.98 -0.87
CA LYS A 91 -4.76 -0.60 -0.39
C LYS A 91 -4.36 0.76 -0.96
N GLN A 92 -4.44 0.95 -2.27
CA GLN A 92 -4.10 2.23 -2.91
C GLN A 92 -4.94 3.39 -2.36
N LYS A 93 -6.25 3.17 -2.21
CA LYS A 93 -7.15 4.16 -1.62
C LYS A 93 -6.73 4.51 -0.20
N ARG A 94 -6.54 3.52 0.69
CA ARG A 94 -6.13 3.78 2.07
C ARG A 94 -4.78 4.46 2.16
N TYR A 95 -3.81 4.00 1.35
CA TYR A 95 -2.44 4.50 1.37
C TYR A 95 -2.38 5.94 0.89
N ALA A 96 -3.22 6.37 -0.06
CA ALA A 96 -3.31 7.77 -0.44
C ALA A 96 -3.67 8.68 0.75
N HIS A 97 -4.60 8.26 1.62
CA HIS A 97 -4.93 9.01 2.84
C HIS A 97 -3.81 8.96 3.87
N VAL A 98 -3.19 7.80 4.09
CA VAL A 98 -2.08 7.64 5.04
C VAL A 98 -0.88 8.49 4.61
N ILE A 99 -0.49 8.43 3.33
CA ILE A 99 0.59 9.24 2.75
C ILE A 99 0.29 10.73 2.93
N GLN A 100 -0.94 11.17 2.67
CA GLN A 100 -1.30 12.57 2.88
C GLN A 100 -1.13 12.99 4.34
N ASN A 101 -1.61 12.19 5.31
CA ASN A 101 -1.41 12.48 6.72
C ASN A 101 0.07 12.45 7.12
N LEU A 102 0.88 11.54 6.56
CA LEU A 102 2.33 11.49 6.82
C LEU A 102 3.06 12.72 6.24
N LYS A 103 2.62 13.25 5.09
CA LYS A 103 3.11 14.53 4.54
C LYS A 103 2.73 15.71 5.42
N ASP A 104 1.49 15.72 5.92
CA ASP A 104 1.03 16.73 6.87
C ASP A 104 1.88 16.71 8.14
N ILE A 105 2.09 15.53 8.74
CA ILE A 105 2.94 15.36 9.93
C ILE A 105 4.39 15.78 9.65
N ARG A 106 4.93 15.46 8.47
CA ARG A 106 6.27 15.90 8.06
C ARG A 106 6.38 17.42 8.07
N GLU A 107 5.40 18.12 7.51
CA GLU A 107 5.41 19.59 7.47
C GLU A 107 5.41 20.18 8.89
N VAL A 108 4.58 19.60 9.78
CA VAL A 108 4.56 20.02 11.19
C VAL A 108 5.91 19.80 11.87
N GLN A 109 6.55 18.66 11.61
CA GLN A 109 7.89 18.35 12.15
C GLN A 109 8.95 19.33 11.64
N MET A 110 8.90 19.70 10.36
CA MET A 110 9.82 20.69 9.78
C MET A 110 9.67 22.05 10.47
N LYS A 111 8.43 22.51 10.65
CA LYS A 111 8.12 23.80 11.29
C LYS A 111 8.44 23.79 12.78
N TYR A 112 8.22 22.67 13.45
CA TYR A 112 8.64 22.46 14.84
C TYR A 112 10.16 22.55 14.97
N LYS A 113 10.91 21.92 14.04
CA LYS A 113 12.38 22.00 14.01
C LYS A 113 12.88 23.40 13.69
N GLU A 114 12.26 24.13 12.78
CA GLU A 114 12.60 25.53 12.48
C GLU A 114 12.52 26.40 13.74
N LYS A 115 11.50 26.18 14.58
CA LYS A 115 11.32 26.94 15.82
C LYS A 115 12.22 26.47 16.97
N TYR A 116 12.32 25.16 17.20
CA TYR A 116 12.94 24.60 18.40
C TYR A 116 14.33 23.98 18.18
N GLY A 117 14.82 23.94 16.94
CA GLY A 117 16.10 23.32 16.57
C GLY A 117 16.11 21.79 16.64
N LYS A 118 14.99 21.15 16.99
CA LYS A 118 14.85 19.69 17.14
C LYS A 118 13.46 19.24 16.68
N PHE A 119 13.31 17.96 16.36
CA PHE A 119 12.01 17.34 16.08
C PHE A 119 11.29 16.93 17.38
N THR A 120 9.97 16.73 17.31
CA THR A 120 9.17 16.19 18.43
C THR A 120 8.97 14.69 18.28
N GLY A 121 9.20 13.96 19.37
CA GLY A 121 9.06 12.49 19.43
C GLY A 121 7.74 12.02 20.00
N GLY A 122 6.74 12.90 20.14
CA GLY A 122 5.44 12.55 20.71
C GLY A 122 4.31 13.28 20.01
N LEU A 123 3.24 12.53 19.69
CA LEU A 123 2.04 13.05 19.04
C LEU A 123 1.34 14.12 19.88
N ASP A 124 1.28 13.95 21.20
CA ASP A 124 0.66 14.94 22.09
C ASP A 124 1.40 16.29 22.06
N THR A 125 2.74 16.23 22.03
CA THR A 125 3.58 17.44 21.93
C THR A 125 3.39 18.10 20.56
N MET A 126 3.29 17.31 19.50
CA MET A 126 2.97 17.81 18.15
C MET A 126 1.60 18.50 18.12
N MET A 127 0.56 17.86 18.66
CA MET A 127 -0.79 18.43 18.69
C MET A 127 -0.88 19.66 19.58
N ASN A 128 -0.16 19.69 20.70
CA ASN A 128 -0.07 20.87 21.55
C ASN A 128 0.60 22.05 20.82
N PHE A 129 1.66 21.80 20.07
CA PHE A 129 2.29 22.81 19.21
C PHE A 129 1.29 23.39 18.19
N LEU A 130 0.53 22.54 17.52
CA LEU A 130 -0.44 22.99 16.52
C LEU A 130 -1.58 23.83 17.09
N LYS A 131 -2.08 23.46 18.27
CA LYS A 131 -3.27 24.07 18.88
C LYS A 131 -2.96 25.31 19.72
N ASN A 132 -1.86 25.28 20.47
CA ASN A 132 -1.62 26.25 21.54
C ASN A 132 -0.40 27.13 21.29
N ASP A 133 0.39 26.85 20.26
CA ASP A 133 1.64 27.56 20.00
C ASP A 133 1.59 28.36 18.69
N SER A 134 2.61 29.20 18.48
CA SER A 134 2.73 30.10 17.33
C SER A 134 4.09 29.96 16.65
N ILE A 135 4.16 30.28 15.36
CA ILE A 135 5.41 30.42 14.62
C ILE A 135 5.62 31.86 14.20
N LEU A 136 6.89 32.27 14.13
CA LEU A 136 7.28 33.61 13.71
C LEU A 136 7.29 33.65 12.19
N VAL A 137 6.43 34.50 11.62
CA VAL A 137 6.39 34.74 10.18
C VAL A 137 6.96 36.13 9.91
N ILE A 138 8.03 36.18 9.12
CA ILE A 138 8.67 37.42 8.71
C ILE A 138 7.97 37.90 7.44
N LYS A 139 7.30 39.05 7.51
CA LYS A 139 6.75 39.74 6.35
C LYS A 139 7.68 40.87 5.95
N SER A 140 8.18 40.83 4.72
CA SER A 140 8.90 41.94 4.10
C SER A 140 7.93 42.77 3.27
N VAL A 141 7.82 44.06 3.57
CA VAL A 141 7.06 45.04 2.78
C VAL A 141 8.07 45.96 2.09
N GLY A 142 7.99 46.04 0.76
CA GLY A 142 8.91 46.80 -0.10
C GLY A 142 9.92 45.92 -0.85
N THR A 143 10.41 46.42 -1.98
CA THR A 143 11.41 45.74 -2.84
C THR A 143 12.67 46.60 -2.90
N ALA A 144 13.85 45.98 -2.79
CA ALA A 144 15.11 46.69 -2.97
C ALA A 144 15.17 47.28 -4.39
N PRO A 145 15.50 48.57 -4.58
CA PRO A 145 15.91 49.08 -5.89
C PRO A 145 17.23 48.43 -6.30
N ASP A 146 17.42 48.14 -7.60
CA ASP A 146 18.63 47.49 -8.15
C ASP A 146 19.95 48.24 -7.83
N THR A 147 19.86 49.50 -7.40
CA THR A 147 20.98 50.38 -7.05
C THR A 147 21.44 50.24 -5.60
N LEU A 148 20.70 49.53 -4.74
CA LEU A 148 20.97 49.41 -3.31
C LEU A 148 21.07 47.96 -2.86
N THR A 149 21.97 47.70 -1.89
CA THR A 149 22.01 46.41 -1.21
C THR A 149 20.83 46.28 -0.24
N GLU A 150 20.33 45.05 -0.02
CA GLU A 150 19.21 44.80 0.90
C GLU A 150 19.43 45.42 2.29
N ALA A 151 20.65 45.30 2.83
CA ALA A 151 20.99 45.87 4.13
C ALA A 151 20.78 47.39 4.18
N LYS A 152 21.17 48.09 3.10
CA LYS A 152 21.03 49.55 3.00
C LYS A 152 19.59 49.96 2.70
N ALA A 153 18.84 49.13 1.96
CA ALA A 153 17.42 49.34 1.72
C ALA A 153 16.57 49.16 3.01
N ILE A 154 16.97 48.26 3.91
CA ILE A 154 16.35 48.12 5.24
C ILE A 154 16.67 49.34 6.12
N GLU A 155 17.94 49.79 6.13
CA GLU A 155 18.37 50.95 6.92
C GLU A 155 17.70 52.27 6.47
N LEU A 156 17.47 52.42 5.17
CA LEU A 156 16.76 53.56 4.57
C LEU A 156 15.23 53.47 4.71
N GLY A 157 14.69 52.42 5.32
CA GLY A 157 13.25 52.22 5.50
C GLY A 157 12.49 51.87 4.23
N ILE A 158 13.19 51.53 3.13
CA ILE A 158 12.62 51.10 1.84
C ILE A 158 12.08 49.68 1.95
N ILE A 159 12.75 48.84 2.75
CA ILE A 159 12.30 47.49 3.10
C ILE A 159 12.00 47.47 4.59
N LYS A 160 10.74 47.21 4.94
CA LYS A 160 10.33 46.99 6.32
C LYS A 160 10.11 45.50 6.55
N ARG A 161 10.86 44.91 7.47
CA ARG A 161 10.65 43.52 7.91
C ARG A 161 9.93 43.54 9.25
N ASP A 162 8.65 43.20 9.25
CA ASP A 162 7.87 43.01 10.46
C ASP A 162 7.75 41.51 10.74
N THR A 163 8.02 41.10 11.99
CA THR A 163 7.87 39.71 12.44
C THR A 163 6.61 39.61 13.27
N THR A 164 5.70 38.72 12.91
CA THR A 164 4.46 38.48 13.65
C THR A 164 4.35 37.02 14.06
N ALA A 165 3.90 36.79 15.29
CA ALA A 165 3.56 35.46 15.76
C ALA A 165 2.16 35.07 15.24
N ILE A 166 2.07 33.97 14.50
CA ILE A 166 0.82 33.43 13.97
C ILE A 166 0.62 32.02 14.57
N PRO A 167 -0.60 31.62 14.95
CA PRO A 167 -0.85 30.26 15.44
C PRO A 167 -0.28 29.20 14.48
N ALA A 168 0.45 28.23 15.03
CA ALA A 168 1.22 27.27 14.24
C ALA A 168 0.31 26.49 13.28
N GLY A 169 -0.82 25.97 13.77
CA GLY A 169 -1.77 25.23 12.92
C GLY A 169 -2.27 26.06 11.72
N VAL A 170 -2.60 27.34 11.92
CA VAL A 170 -3.08 28.23 10.85
C VAL A 170 -1.97 28.56 9.86
N SER A 171 -0.76 28.79 10.36
CA SER A 171 0.37 29.15 9.50
C SER A 171 0.91 27.97 8.69
N ILE A 172 0.85 26.76 9.23
CA ILE A 172 1.32 25.54 8.58
C ILE A 172 0.29 25.06 7.56
N PHE A 173 -0.98 25.01 7.96
CA PHE A 173 -2.09 24.57 7.11
C PHE A 173 -2.82 25.77 6.51
N ASN A 174 -2.07 26.62 5.81
CA ASN A 174 -2.61 27.78 5.10
C ASN A 174 -3.34 27.35 3.80
N GLU A 175 -4.02 28.29 3.14
CA GLU A 175 -4.78 27.99 1.91
C GLU A 175 -3.91 27.39 0.79
N GLU A 176 -2.68 27.87 0.64
CA GLU A 176 -1.73 27.38 -0.34
C GLU A 176 -1.37 25.91 -0.10
N TYR A 177 -0.99 25.56 1.14
CA TYR A 177 -0.69 24.18 1.53
C TYR A 177 -1.91 23.26 1.34
N LEU A 178 -3.10 23.76 1.69
CA LEU A 178 -4.33 22.98 1.59
C LEU A 178 -4.81 22.78 0.14
N ALA A 179 -4.44 23.67 -0.79
CA ALA A 179 -4.85 23.61 -2.19
C ALA A 179 -4.31 22.36 -2.92
N ASP A 180 -3.10 21.92 -2.60
CA ASP A 180 -2.45 20.78 -3.25
C ASP A 180 -2.89 19.41 -2.70
N ARG A 181 -3.77 19.42 -1.69
CA ARG A 181 -4.22 18.19 -1.03
C ARG A 181 -5.21 17.43 -1.88
N LYS A 182 -5.03 16.11 -1.92
CA LYS A 182 -5.97 15.18 -2.56
C LYS A 182 -7.07 14.69 -1.63
N VAL A 183 -6.93 14.92 -0.32
CA VAL A 183 -7.81 14.40 0.73
C VAL A 183 -8.23 15.54 1.65
N PRO A 184 -9.51 15.61 2.09
CA PRO A 184 -9.99 16.61 3.04
C PRO A 184 -9.12 16.67 4.30
N PHE A 185 -8.81 17.90 4.73
CA PHE A 185 -8.02 18.10 5.94
C PHE A 185 -8.90 18.10 7.19
N ASN A 186 -8.42 17.42 8.23
CA ASN A 186 -8.96 17.57 9.58
C ASN A 186 -7.81 17.49 10.59
N LEU A 187 -7.59 18.61 11.30
CA LEU A 187 -6.52 18.76 12.28
C LEU A 187 -6.61 17.74 13.43
N ASP A 188 -7.81 17.48 13.95
CA ASP A 188 -8.00 16.57 15.09
C ASP A 188 -7.76 15.10 14.73
N SER A 189 -7.87 14.77 13.44
CA SER A 189 -7.62 13.42 12.94
C SER A 189 -6.15 13.14 12.64
N LEU A 190 -5.32 14.17 12.59
CA LEU A 190 -3.91 14.09 12.20
C LEU A 190 -3.07 13.05 12.99
N PRO A 191 -3.22 12.87 14.32
CA PRO A 191 -2.41 11.89 15.04
C PRO A 191 -2.83 10.43 14.76
N PHE A 192 -3.96 10.20 14.11
CA PHE A 192 -4.52 8.87 13.86
C PHE A 192 -4.30 8.39 12.44
N VAL A 193 -4.03 7.09 12.31
CA VAL A 193 -3.95 6.40 11.02
C VAL A 193 -5.36 6.36 10.41
N PRO A 194 -5.57 6.92 9.20
CA PRO A 194 -6.86 6.91 8.52
C PRO A 194 -7.51 5.51 8.48
N PHE A 195 -8.84 5.46 8.58
CA PHE A 195 -9.63 4.22 8.62
C PHE A 195 -9.42 3.34 9.85
N THR A 196 -8.66 3.80 10.84
CA THR A 196 -8.42 3.08 12.10
C THR A 196 -8.64 4.02 13.29
N LYS A 197 -8.57 3.47 14.51
CA LYS A 197 -8.51 4.24 15.76
C LYS A 197 -7.10 4.31 16.34
N MET A 198 -6.12 3.77 15.62
CA MET A 198 -4.74 3.68 16.08
C MET A 198 -3.99 4.97 15.75
N ALA A 199 -3.17 5.42 16.68
CA ALA A 199 -2.29 6.57 16.48
C ALA A 199 -1.03 6.16 15.70
N PHE A 200 -0.44 7.10 14.95
CA PHE A 200 0.88 6.89 14.36
C PHE A 200 1.94 6.63 15.44
N SER A 201 2.95 5.83 15.12
CA SER A 201 4.15 5.74 15.96
C SER A 201 5.08 6.90 15.61
N MET A 202 5.56 7.64 16.60
CA MET A 202 6.43 8.81 16.41
C MET A 202 7.63 8.72 17.34
N ASP A 203 8.83 8.92 16.78
CA ASP A 203 10.09 8.98 17.49
C ASP A 203 10.91 10.18 17.01
N ALA A 204 11.70 10.76 17.89
CA ALA A 204 12.67 11.79 17.53
C ALA A 204 13.95 11.64 18.34
N GLY A 205 15.06 12.05 17.75
CA GLY A 205 16.37 11.90 18.34
C GLY A 205 17.43 12.68 17.57
N HIS A 206 18.66 12.21 17.66
CA HIS A 206 19.75 12.76 16.87
C HIS A 206 20.66 11.65 16.40
N VAL A 207 21.17 11.79 15.18
CA VAL A 207 22.21 10.94 14.62
C VAL A 207 23.51 11.73 14.50
N VAL A 208 24.63 11.08 14.73
CA VAL A 208 25.95 11.67 14.50
C VAL A 208 26.37 11.38 13.06
N ARG A 209 26.63 12.43 12.28
CA ARG A 209 27.18 12.34 10.93
C ARG A 209 28.51 13.09 10.90
N GLY A 210 29.61 12.34 10.84
CA GLY A 210 30.96 12.90 11.01
C GLY A 210 31.14 13.50 12.40
N ARG A 211 31.24 14.84 12.48
CA ARG A 211 31.39 15.59 13.74
C ARG A 211 30.14 16.38 14.14
N VAL A 212 29.07 16.32 13.35
CA VAL A 212 27.85 17.10 13.58
C VAL A 212 26.74 16.20 14.09
N LYS A 213 26.05 16.68 15.13
CA LYS A 213 24.84 16.04 15.68
C LYS A 213 23.64 16.61 14.94
N VAL A 214 22.95 15.78 14.16
CA VAL A 214 21.82 16.18 13.33
C VAL A 214 20.53 15.67 13.95
N PRO A 215 19.50 16.50 14.18
CA PRO A 215 18.22 16.04 14.68
C PRO A 215 17.54 15.18 13.61
N VAL A 216 16.90 14.10 14.05
CA VAL A 216 16.18 13.15 13.19
C VAL A 216 14.83 12.78 13.81
N PHE A 217 13.93 12.30 12.98
CA PHE A 217 12.62 11.84 13.42
C PHE A 217 12.15 10.70 12.54
N LYS A 218 11.22 9.89 13.06
CA LYS A 218 10.57 8.83 12.32
C LYS A 218 9.11 8.79 12.73
N VAL A 219 8.22 8.80 11.75
CA VAL A 219 6.79 8.56 11.94
C VAL A 219 6.40 7.37 11.09
N ARG A 220 5.77 6.38 11.71
CA ARG A 220 5.43 5.10 11.09
C ARG A 220 3.94 4.81 11.28
N ASP A 221 3.31 4.28 10.23
CA ASP A 221 1.98 3.70 10.32
C ASP A 221 1.99 2.50 11.28
N ALA A 222 1.27 2.64 12.40
CA ALA A 222 1.17 1.62 13.43
C ALA A 222 0.10 0.56 13.11
N ALA A 223 -0.77 0.81 12.13
CA ALA A 223 -1.85 -0.08 11.73
C ALA A 223 -1.94 -0.18 10.19
N PRO A 224 -0.88 -0.67 9.53
CA PRO A 224 -0.83 -0.73 8.07
C PRO A 224 -1.86 -1.72 7.54
N TYR A 225 -2.52 -1.35 6.42
CA TYR A 225 -3.46 -2.24 5.74
C TYR A 225 -2.74 -3.45 5.12
N ASP A 226 -1.54 -3.25 4.57
CA ASP A 226 -0.64 -4.33 4.15
C ASP A 226 0.57 -4.38 5.10
N ILE A 227 0.64 -5.45 5.90
CA ILE A 227 1.68 -5.63 6.92
C ILE A 227 3.10 -5.72 6.35
N TYR A 228 3.24 -6.04 5.05
CA TYR A 228 4.54 -6.14 4.39
C TYR A 228 5.00 -4.81 3.79
N ASP A 229 4.12 -3.83 3.69
CA ASP A 229 4.38 -2.55 3.05
C ASP A 229 3.97 -1.40 3.98
N VAL A 230 4.78 -1.17 5.02
CA VAL A 230 4.46 -0.21 6.07
C VAL A 230 4.94 1.18 5.69
N LEU A 231 4.02 2.14 5.62
CA LEU A 231 4.35 3.52 5.29
C LEU A 231 5.02 4.23 6.47
N GLN A 232 6.06 5.00 6.15
CA GLN A 232 6.79 5.79 7.13
C GLN A 232 7.45 7.01 6.50
N VAL A 233 7.74 8.01 7.33
CA VAL A 233 8.44 9.23 6.97
C VAL A 233 9.56 9.52 7.96
N GLY A 234 10.69 9.95 7.42
CA GLY A 234 11.92 10.14 8.18
C GLY A 234 12.65 8.84 8.52
N SER A 235 13.75 8.97 9.23
CA SER A 235 14.57 7.84 9.70
C SER A 235 15.21 8.21 11.04
N MET A 236 15.46 7.20 11.88
CA MET A 236 16.26 7.38 13.11
C MET A 236 17.76 7.15 12.86
N ASP A 237 18.11 6.48 11.77
CA ASP A 237 19.48 6.06 11.44
C ASP A 237 20.15 7.03 10.46
N ASP A 238 19.34 7.81 9.72
CA ASP A 238 19.75 8.77 8.70
C ASP A 238 19.05 10.11 8.90
N PRO A 239 19.71 11.24 8.61
CA PRO A 239 19.07 12.56 8.62
C PRO A 239 18.20 12.77 7.37
N SER A 240 17.30 11.82 7.11
CA SER A 240 16.32 11.88 6.04
C SER A 240 14.98 12.36 6.60
N THR A 241 14.30 13.19 5.84
CA THR A 241 12.91 13.61 6.08
C THR A 241 11.97 13.03 5.03
N ALA A 242 12.47 12.20 4.11
CA ALA A 242 11.72 11.63 3.01
C ALA A 242 10.79 10.50 3.48
N GLY A 243 9.74 10.26 2.69
CA GLY A 243 8.83 9.14 2.86
C GLY A 243 9.31 7.93 2.07
N ASN A 244 8.89 6.73 2.46
CA ASN A 244 9.24 5.49 1.76
C ASN A 244 8.32 5.15 0.57
N TRP A 245 7.48 6.08 0.11
CA TRP A 245 6.47 5.86 -0.93
C TRP A 245 6.87 6.31 -2.34
N GLY A 246 8.10 6.82 -2.53
CA GLY A 246 8.54 7.43 -3.79
C GLY A 246 7.86 8.77 -4.01
N GLU A 247 8.64 9.85 -4.01
CA GLU A 247 8.17 11.21 -4.31
C GLU A 247 8.58 11.65 -5.71
#